data_AF-A0A928EDT5-F1
#
_entry.id   AF-A0A928EDT5-F1
#
_cell.length_a   1.000
_cell.length_b   1.000
_cell.length_c   1.000
_cell.angle_alpha   90.00
_cell.angle_beta   90.00
_cell.angle_gamma   90.00
#
_symmetry.space_group_name_H-M   'P 1'
#
loop_
_entity.id
_entity.type
_entity.pdbx_description
1 polymer ?
#
loop_
_entity_poly.entity_id
_entity_poly.type
_entity_poly.pdbx_seq_one_letter_code
_entity_poly.pdbx_strand_id
1 'polypeptide(L)'
;MEAIEVGGEIHIDATNESERYPVPREKPRYTSEVRKVSGRRGPRLYETIAGVFVVLGLVLAFWLAGLFLVRALPGEPLWIVYLLLFWALLTYLALPRLHQLFTLIYVPDYFIGRTRTGDGLLGDPVNLALEGSEEDIHEAMQAAGWILADEITVRSTWGMIVSALVRRSYPAAPVSNLYLFGRRHAFAYQQEVDGNPSQRHHVRFWRTPDGWRLPGGERVAWLAAGTYDRSVGLSAFTGQVTHKIDADIDVERDYIINTVRYADPKSNVRVISQFSTSYHSRNGGGDEVRTDGDLPVLDVTGAAERFPLDIESDSEAGGRARRLPPVPLLGAGLLTIVSAIVACGDVLHAPDTLTVVRLGVQSLILLMWIMAVRHKRWAWVTYMAIETLAAFGTLSFPDEASSIFQAALAVLVVLAVTANPVRTWVNEGRTDPRVRLSQAE
;
A
#
# COMPACT_ATOMS: atom_id res chain seq x y z
N MET A 1 -37.09 65.00 1.96
CA MET A 1 -37.14 63.61 2.46
C MET A 1 -35.88 62.94 1.99
N GLU A 2 -34.92 62.86 2.91
CA GLU A 2 -33.64 62.19 2.76
C GLU A 2 -33.67 61.05 3.79
N ALA A 3 -33.44 59.81 3.36
CA ALA A 3 -33.28 58.62 4.22
C ALA A 3 -32.60 57.54 3.35
N ILE A 4 -31.32 57.23 3.58
CA ILE A 4 -30.76 56.20 4.49
C ILE A 4 -30.75 54.79 3.86
N GLU A 5 -29.54 54.25 3.75
CA GLU A 5 -29.18 52.84 3.51
C GLU A 5 -29.96 51.86 4.40
N VAL A 6 -30.47 50.76 3.84
CA VAL A 6 -30.50 49.45 4.51
C VAL A 6 -30.42 48.31 3.48
N GLY A 7 -29.37 47.48 3.61
CA GLY A 7 -29.43 46.02 3.54
C GLY A 7 -30.00 45.35 2.28
N GLY A 8 -29.11 44.77 1.48
CA GLY A 8 -29.45 43.69 0.56
C GLY A 8 -28.52 42.50 0.80
N GLU A 9 -28.82 41.69 1.81
CA GLU A 9 -28.32 40.33 1.88
C GLU A 9 -28.65 39.62 0.56
N ILE A 10 -27.64 39.08 -0.11
CA ILE A 10 -27.88 38.17 -1.23
C ILE A 10 -28.37 36.86 -0.60
N HIS A 11 -29.69 36.74 -0.48
CA HIS A 11 -30.33 35.49 -0.13
C HIS A 11 -30.21 34.57 -1.36
N ILE A 12 -29.24 33.66 -1.32
CA ILE A 12 -29.10 32.63 -2.35
C ILE A 12 -30.16 31.58 -2.07
N ASP A 13 -31.36 31.79 -2.60
CA ASP A 13 -32.41 30.78 -2.63
C ASP A 13 -31.94 29.64 -3.55
N ALA A 14 -31.62 28.49 -2.95
CA ALA A 14 -31.00 27.35 -3.62
C ALA A 14 -31.91 26.62 -4.62
N THR A 15 -33.10 27.17 -4.92
CA THR A 15 -34.13 26.51 -5.73
C THR A 15 -34.18 26.97 -7.20
N ASN A 16 -33.39 27.96 -7.63
CA ASN A 16 -33.44 28.48 -9.00
C ASN A 16 -32.13 28.26 -9.77
N GLU A 17 -32.03 27.15 -10.53
CA GLU A 17 -30.86 26.79 -11.35
C GLU A 17 -30.44 27.88 -12.36
N SER A 18 -31.37 28.78 -12.73
CA SER A 18 -31.13 29.89 -13.66
C SER A 18 -30.18 30.97 -13.13
N GLU A 19 -29.98 31.07 -11.82
CA GLU A 19 -29.04 32.02 -11.21
C GLU A 19 -27.60 31.50 -11.17
N ARG A 20 -27.39 30.17 -11.20
CA ARG A 20 -26.05 29.58 -11.08
C ARG A 20 -25.21 29.78 -12.35
N TYR A 21 -25.86 29.89 -13.51
CA TYR A 21 -25.24 30.14 -14.80
C TYR A 21 -26.07 31.15 -15.60
N PRO A 22 -26.02 32.45 -15.24
CA PRO A 22 -26.80 33.45 -15.96
C PRO A 22 -26.35 33.53 -17.42
N VAL A 23 -27.31 33.69 -18.33
CA VAL A 23 -27.02 33.84 -19.77
C VAL A 23 -26.13 35.08 -19.96
N PRO A 24 -24.91 34.93 -20.49
CA PRO A 24 -24.00 36.07 -20.66
C PRO A 24 -24.62 37.12 -21.57
N ARG A 25 -24.73 38.36 -21.10
CA ARG A 25 -25.20 39.51 -21.89
C ARG A 25 -24.17 39.98 -22.92
N GLU A 26 -22.94 39.53 -22.78
CA GLU A 26 -21.83 39.83 -23.68
C GLU A 26 -21.18 38.53 -24.16
N LYS A 27 -20.51 38.60 -25.31
CA LYS A 27 -19.78 37.44 -25.85
C LYS A 27 -18.77 36.97 -24.79
N PRO A 28 -18.86 35.71 -24.31
CA PRO A 28 -17.97 35.22 -23.28
C PRO A 28 -16.53 35.31 -23.78
N ARG A 29 -15.69 36.00 -23.02
CA ARG A 29 -14.25 36.03 -23.26
C ARG A 29 -13.62 34.95 -22.41
N TYR A 30 -12.82 34.09 -23.03
CA TYR A 30 -12.02 33.12 -22.29
C TYR A 30 -10.91 33.87 -21.54
N THR A 31 -11.19 34.28 -20.31
CA THR A 31 -10.21 34.81 -19.37
C THR A 31 -9.74 33.67 -18.48
N SER A 32 -8.97 32.73 -19.04
CA SER A 32 -8.07 32.02 -18.15
C SER A 32 -6.92 32.96 -17.86
N GLU A 33 -6.76 33.35 -16.60
CA GLU A 33 -5.39 33.62 -16.16
C GLU A 33 -4.61 32.35 -16.54
N VAL A 34 -3.50 32.49 -17.26
CA VAL A 34 -2.53 31.40 -17.41
C VAL A 34 -1.85 31.23 -16.05
N ARG A 35 -2.64 30.88 -15.04
CA ARG A 35 -2.16 30.21 -13.87
C ARG A 35 -1.70 28.87 -14.41
N LYS A 36 -0.38 28.76 -14.66
CA LYS A 36 0.26 27.47 -14.82
C LYS A 36 -0.32 26.61 -13.71
N VAL A 37 -1.13 25.62 -14.07
CA VAL A 37 -1.61 24.63 -13.14
C VAL A 37 -0.36 23.86 -12.75
N SER A 38 0.38 24.37 -11.77
CA SER A 38 1.51 23.69 -11.14
C SER A 38 1.01 22.53 -10.25
N GLY A 39 -0.16 21.99 -10.58
CA GLY A 39 -0.75 20.78 -10.01
C GLY A 39 -0.11 19.51 -10.56
N ARG A 40 0.59 19.58 -11.70
CA ARG A 40 1.57 18.54 -12.07
C ARG A 40 2.78 18.70 -11.14
N ARG A 41 2.67 18.10 -9.95
CA ARG A 41 3.80 17.85 -9.06
C ARG A 41 4.85 17.13 -9.91
N GLY A 42 5.99 17.78 -10.17
CA GLY A 42 7.13 17.09 -10.75
C GLY A 42 7.47 15.90 -9.86
N PRO A 43 7.86 14.74 -10.44
CA PRO A 43 8.16 13.56 -9.65
C PRO A 43 9.26 13.92 -8.64
N ARG A 44 9.08 13.53 -7.37
CA ARG A 44 10.10 13.84 -6.35
C ARG A 44 11.44 13.24 -6.81
N LEU A 45 12.57 13.90 -6.55
CA LEU A 45 13.89 13.43 -6.98
C LEU A 45 14.07 11.92 -6.69
N TYR A 46 13.74 11.51 -5.47
CA TYR A 46 13.81 10.11 -5.03
C TYR A 46 12.79 9.19 -5.72
N GLU A 47 11.60 9.67 -6.09
CA GLU A 47 10.61 8.89 -6.85
C GLU A 47 11.07 8.68 -8.29
N THR A 48 11.66 9.70 -8.91
CA THR A 48 12.27 9.62 -10.25
C THR A 48 13.42 8.63 -10.24
N ILE A 49 14.34 8.77 -9.28
CA ILE A 49 15.46 7.85 -9.09
C ILE A 49 14.95 6.41 -8.90
N ALA A 50 13.94 6.20 -8.06
CA ALA A 50 13.35 4.89 -7.84
C ALA A 50 12.76 4.30 -9.14
N GLY A 51 12.07 5.12 -9.94
CA GLY A 51 11.54 4.71 -11.24
C GLY A 51 12.63 4.24 -12.20
N VAL A 52 13.77 4.94 -12.24
CA VAL A 52 14.95 4.52 -13.02
C VAL A 52 15.44 3.15 -12.55
N PHE A 53 15.58 2.94 -11.23
CA PHE A 53 16.03 1.65 -10.70
C PHE A 53 15.05 0.50 -10.91
N VAL A 54 13.73 0.77 -10.97
CA VAL A 54 12.74 -0.24 -11.36
C VAL A 54 13.01 -0.71 -12.79
N VAL A 55 13.23 0.22 -13.72
CA VAL A 55 13.54 -0.12 -15.12
C VAL A 55 14.86 -0.87 -15.23
N LEU A 56 15.92 -0.41 -14.53
CA LEU A 56 17.22 -1.08 -14.52
C LEU A 56 17.12 -2.50 -13.94
N GLY A 57 16.43 -2.66 -12.80
CA GLY A 57 16.22 -3.98 -12.19
C GLY A 57 15.46 -4.93 -13.12
N LEU A 58 14.50 -4.43 -13.88
CA LEU A 58 13.76 -5.22 -14.87
C LEU A 58 14.65 -5.63 -16.05
N VAL A 59 15.48 -4.71 -16.57
CA VAL A 59 16.47 -5.02 -17.62
C VAL A 59 17.43 -6.11 -17.14
N LEU A 60 17.96 -5.98 -15.92
CA LEU A 60 18.86 -6.98 -15.33
C LEU A 60 18.15 -8.33 -15.12
N ALA A 61 16.89 -8.33 -14.70
CA ALA A 61 16.10 -9.54 -14.53
C ALA A 61 15.86 -10.27 -15.86
N PHE A 62 15.52 -9.54 -16.93
CA PHE A 62 15.38 -10.14 -18.26
C PHE A 62 16.71 -10.62 -18.83
N TRP A 63 17.81 -9.90 -18.59
CA TRP A 63 19.14 -10.38 -18.98
C TRP A 63 19.49 -11.68 -18.25
N LEU A 64 19.34 -11.73 -16.93
CA LEU A 64 19.57 -12.94 -16.13
C LEU A 64 18.66 -14.11 -16.59
N ALA A 65 17.39 -13.84 -16.88
CA ALA A 65 16.49 -14.84 -17.44
C ALA A 65 17.00 -15.37 -18.78
N GLY A 66 17.49 -14.49 -19.66
CA GLY A 66 18.14 -14.88 -20.91
C GLY A 66 19.34 -15.81 -20.70
N LEU A 67 20.19 -15.54 -19.71
CA LEU A 67 21.31 -16.42 -19.36
C LEU A 67 20.84 -17.79 -18.85
N PHE A 68 19.83 -17.83 -17.97
CA PHE A 68 19.24 -19.09 -17.52
C PHE A 68 18.65 -19.87 -18.68
N LEU A 69 18.00 -19.21 -19.64
CA LEU A 69 17.45 -19.85 -20.82
C LEU A 69 18.53 -20.48 -21.72
N VAL A 70 19.66 -19.78 -21.92
CA VAL A 70 20.79 -20.31 -22.69
C VAL A 70 21.38 -21.55 -21.99
N ARG A 71 21.49 -21.53 -20.65
CA ARG A 71 21.96 -22.68 -19.85
C ARG A 71 20.93 -23.79 -19.69
N ALA A 72 19.67 -23.53 -20.03
CA ALA A 72 18.57 -24.50 -20.00
C ALA A 72 18.53 -25.39 -21.26
N LEU A 73 19.44 -25.19 -22.22
CA LEU A 73 19.51 -26.02 -23.42
C LEU A 73 19.96 -27.45 -23.08
N PRO A 74 19.33 -28.49 -23.67
CA PRO A 74 19.73 -29.87 -23.46
C PRO A 74 21.21 -30.09 -23.83
N GLY A 75 22.00 -30.58 -22.88
CA GLY A 75 23.45 -30.79 -23.04
C GLY A 75 24.30 -30.14 -21.95
N GLU A 76 23.78 -29.11 -21.28
CA GLU A 76 24.42 -28.49 -20.12
C GLU A 76 24.14 -29.29 -18.82
N PRO A 77 25.12 -29.39 -17.89
CA PRO A 77 24.84 -29.89 -16.55
C PRO A 77 23.74 -29.07 -15.88
N LEU A 78 22.77 -29.76 -15.26
CA LEU A 78 21.66 -29.11 -14.55
C LEU A 78 20.73 -28.25 -15.44
N TRP A 79 20.66 -28.48 -16.75
CA TRP A 79 19.79 -27.73 -17.67
C TRP A 79 18.33 -27.63 -17.18
N ILE A 80 17.78 -28.67 -16.54
CA ILE A 80 16.44 -28.66 -15.93
C ILE A 80 16.35 -27.63 -14.81
N VAL A 81 17.38 -27.51 -13.96
CA VAL A 81 17.40 -26.52 -12.87
C VAL A 81 17.41 -25.11 -13.45
N TYR A 82 18.23 -24.86 -14.47
CA TYR A 82 18.24 -23.56 -15.15
C TYR A 82 16.91 -23.25 -15.83
N LEU A 83 16.23 -24.25 -16.40
CA LEU A 83 14.89 -24.07 -16.97
C LEU A 83 13.87 -23.68 -15.90
N LEU A 84 13.91 -24.32 -14.73
CA LEU A 84 13.04 -23.98 -13.59
C LEU A 84 13.35 -22.58 -13.03
N LEU A 85 14.63 -22.22 -12.92
CA LEU A 85 15.05 -20.88 -12.48
C LEU A 85 14.63 -19.79 -13.46
N PHE A 86 14.80 -20.04 -14.77
CA PHE A 86 14.31 -19.16 -15.84
C PHE A 86 12.80 -18.95 -15.70
N TRP A 87 12.03 -20.04 -15.62
CA TRP A 87 10.58 -19.99 -15.49
C TRP A 87 10.15 -19.22 -14.23
N ALA A 88 10.77 -19.51 -13.08
CA ALA A 88 10.43 -18.87 -11.82
C ALA A 88 10.74 -17.36 -11.83
N LEU A 89 11.95 -16.98 -12.28
CA LEU A 89 12.35 -15.58 -12.40
C LEU A 89 11.45 -14.81 -13.37
N LEU A 90 11.12 -15.42 -14.52
CA LEU A 90 10.31 -14.76 -15.52
C LEU A 90 8.86 -14.57 -15.05
N THR A 91 8.23 -15.63 -14.54
CA THR A 91 6.78 -15.63 -14.27
C THR A 91 6.41 -15.00 -12.94
N TYR A 92 7.23 -15.14 -11.89
CA TYR A 92 6.91 -14.63 -10.56
C TYR A 92 7.58 -13.28 -10.23
N LEU A 93 8.58 -12.86 -11.02
CA LEU A 93 9.31 -11.62 -10.74
C LEU A 93 9.31 -10.66 -11.92
N ALA A 94 9.88 -11.03 -13.07
CA ALA A 94 10.07 -10.09 -14.18
C ALA A 94 8.73 -9.66 -14.82
N LEU A 95 7.86 -10.60 -15.20
CA LEU A 95 6.57 -10.28 -15.82
C LEU A 95 5.62 -9.51 -14.89
N PRO A 96 5.44 -9.89 -13.61
CA PRO A 96 4.64 -9.09 -12.69
C PRO A 96 5.19 -7.67 -12.54
N ARG A 97 6.52 -7.49 -12.45
CA ARG A 97 7.14 -6.15 -12.37
C ARG A 97 6.99 -5.34 -13.64
N LEU A 98 7.09 -5.96 -14.81
CA LEU A 98 6.78 -5.29 -16.07
C LEU A 98 5.32 -4.84 -16.12
N HIS A 99 4.39 -5.68 -15.65
CA HIS A 99 2.99 -5.31 -15.54
C HIS A 99 2.78 -4.12 -14.60
N GLN A 100 3.45 -4.07 -13.44
CA GLN A 100 3.44 -2.91 -12.54
C GLN A 100 3.97 -1.62 -13.19
N LEU A 101 4.95 -1.73 -14.09
CA LEU A 101 5.43 -0.56 -14.83
C LEU A 101 4.33 -0.06 -15.80
N PHE A 102 3.63 -0.98 -16.45
CA PHE A 102 2.51 -0.62 -17.31
C PHE A 102 1.33 -0.04 -16.54
N THR A 103 1.02 -0.54 -15.33
CA THR A 103 -0.07 0.02 -14.51
C THR A 103 0.15 1.50 -14.21
N LEU A 104 1.40 1.98 -14.10
CA LEU A 104 1.69 3.41 -13.96
C LEU A 104 1.26 4.26 -15.16
N ILE A 105 1.15 3.64 -16.34
CA ILE A 105 0.76 4.32 -17.58
C ILE A 105 -0.77 4.31 -17.74
N TYR A 106 -1.41 3.16 -17.49
CA TYR A 106 -2.84 2.98 -17.77
C TYR A 106 -3.76 3.07 -16.55
N VAL A 107 -3.26 2.93 -15.32
CA VAL A 107 -4.04 3.12 -14.08
C VAL A 107 -3.81 4.54 -13.58
N PRO A 108 -4.78 5.45 -13.76
CA PRO A 108 -4.60 6.84 -13.39
C PRO A 108 -4.50 7.01 -11.87
N ASP A 109 -3.65 7.93 -11.42
CA ASP A 109 -3.44 8.25 -9.99
C ASP A 109 -4.52 9.13 -9.34
N TYR A 110 -5.72 9.18 -9.93
CA TYR A 110 -6.86 9.86 -9.33
C TYR A 110 -7.70 8.89 -8.48
N PHE A 111 -8.44 9.45 -7.52
CA PHE A 111 -9.33 8.67 -6.67
C PHE A 111 -10.51 8.15 -7.48
N ILE A 112 -10.71 6.83 -7.44
CA ILE A 112 -11.80 6.12 -8.14
C ILE A 112 -12.64 5.27 -7.20
N GLY A 113 -12.63 5.56 -5.89
CA GLY A 113 -13.33 4.71 -4.91
C GLY A 113 -12.73 3.30 -4.78
N ARG A 114 -11.46 3.11 -5.15
CA ARG A 114 -10.74 1.84 -4.99
C ARG A 114 -9.41 2.09 -4.30
N THR A 115 -9.07 1.19 -3.38
CA THR A 115 -7.73 1.13 -2.79
C THR A 115 -6.75 0.51 -3.78
N ARG A 116 -5.46 0.54 -3.44
CA ARG A 116 -4.39 -0.09 -4.20
C ARG A 116 -3.62 -1.09 -3.35
N THR A 117 -3.21 -2.20 -3.96
CA THR A 117 -2.25 -3.12 -3.35
C THR A 117 -0.84 -2.52 -3.37
N GLY A 118 0.09 -3.16 -2.67
CA GLY A 118 1.51 -2.84 -2.78
C GLY A 118 1.99 -2.82 -4.24
N ASP A 119 1.46 -3.68 -5.11
CA ASP A 119 1.87 -3.75 -6.51
C ASP A 119 1.18 -2.71 -7.41
N GLY A 120 0.36 -1.82 -6.85
CA GLY A 120 -0.36 -0.79 -7.61
C GLY A 120 -1.58 -1.30 -8.38
N LEU A 121 -1.98 -2.55 -8.16
CA LEU A 121 -3.24 -3.10 -8.66
C LEU A 121 -4.41 -2.56 -7.84
N LEU A 122 -5.61 -2.57 -8.42
CA LEU A 122 -6.84 -2.21 -7.72
C LEU A 122 -7.15 -3.25 -6.63
N GLY A 123 -7.22 -2.80 -5.38
CA GLY A 123 -7.59 -3.59 -4.23
C GLY A 123 -9.07 -3.43 -3.89
N ASP A 124 -9.36 -3.45 -2.59
CA ASP A 124 -10.72 -3.36 -2.05
C ASP A 124 -11.41 -2.06 -2.47
N PRO A 125 -12.70 -2.12 -2.79
CA PRO A 125 -13.53 -0.93 -2.99
C PRO A 125 -13.71 -0.16 -1.68
N VAL A 126 -13.70 1.17 -1.80
CA VAL A 126 -14.14 2.06 -0.73
C VAL A 126 -15.67 2.04 -0.72
N ASN A 127 -16.25 1.45 0.32
CA ASN A 127 -17.69 1.24 0.45
C ASN A 127 -18.27 1.86 1.72
N LEU A 128 -17.44 2.47 2.58
CA LEU A 128 -17.89 3.16 3.79
C LEU A 128 -17.08 4.44 3.98
N ALA A 129 -17.71 5.47 4.56
CA ALA A 129 -17.05 6.66 5.06
C ALA A 129 -17.47 6.93 6.50
N LEU A 130 -16.63 7.67 7.23
CA LEU A 130 -16.92 8.00 8.62
C LEU A 130 -16.67 9.49 8.90
N GLU A 131 -17.50 10.04 9.78
CA GLU A 131 -17.29 11.32 10.45
C GLU A 131 -16.96 11.08 11.92
N GLY A 132 -16.06 11.89 12.46
CA GLY A 132 -15.53 11.75 13.82
C GLY A 132 -14.01 11.79 13.87
N SER A 133 -13.48 11.87 15.09
CA SER A 133 -12.04 11.75 15.34
C SER A 133 -11.55 10.30 15.19
N GLU A 134 -10.23 10.10 15.16
CA GLU A 134 -9.64 8.75 15.19
C GLU A 134 -10.07 7.98 16.46
N GLU A 135 -10.11 8.69 17.60
CA GLU A 135 -10.56 8.17 18.89
C GLU A 135 -12.02 7.73 18.84
N ASP A 136 -12.92 8.54 18.26
CA ASP A 136 -14.33 8.17 18.10
C ASP A 136 -14.51 6.86 17.32
N ILE A 137 -13.74 6.67 16.25
CA ILE A 137 -13.79 5.45 15.45
C ILE A 137 -13.30 4.26 16.26
N HIS A 138 -12.19 4.42 16.99
CA HIS A 138 -11.67 3.35 17.83
C HIS A 138 -12.68 2.88 18.87
N GLU A 139 -13.36 3.83 19.52
CA GLU A 139 -14.33 3.56 20.57
C GLU A 139 -15.62 2.96 20.02
N ALA A 140 -16.15 3.51 18.93
CA ALA A 140 -17.34 2.98 18.27
C ALA A 140 -17.15 1.53 17.77
N MET A 141 -15.99 1.23 17.17
CA MET A 141 -15.69 -0.10 16.67
C MET A 141 -15.50 -1.12 17.82
N GLN A 142 -14.80 -0.74 18.88
CA GLN A 142 -14.58 -1.61 20.04
C GLN A 142 -15.88 -1.88 20.80
N ALA A 143 -16.72 -0.85 21.01
CA ALA A 143 -18.05 -1.01 21.59
C ALA A 143 -18.93 -1.96 20.76
N ALA A 144 -18.74 -1.96 19.44
CA ALA A 144 -19.40 -2.87 18.50
C ALA A 144 -18.81 -4.29 18.46
N GLY A 145 -17.84 -4.61 19.32
CA GLY A 145 -17.22 -5.94 19.41
C GLY A 145 -16.17 -6.23 18.34
N TRP A 146 -15.73 -5.22 17.60
CA TRP A 146 -14.64 -5.37 16.64
C TRP A 146 -13.28 -5.30 17.34
N ILE A 147 -12.35 -6.13 16.87
CA ILE A 147 -11.01 -6.24 17.43
C ILE A 147 -10.04 -5.46 16.56
N LEU A 148 -9.26 -4.56 17.17
CA LEU A 148 -8.21 -3.85 16.47
C LEU A 148 -7.15 -4.85 15.99
N ALA A 149 -6.81 -4.79 14.70
CA ALA A 149 -5.79 -5.66 14.12
C ALA A 149 -4.40 -5.25 14.63
N ASP A 150 -3.60 -6.24 15.06
CA ASP A 150 -2.22 -6.00 15.44
C ASP A 150 -1.41 -5.45 14.26
N GLU A 151 -0.38 -4.67 14.58
CA GLU A 151 0.57 -4.21 13.59
C GLU A 151 1.60 -5.29 13.27
N ILE A 152 2.04 -5.34 12.01
CA ILE A 152 3.05 -6.30 11.55
C ILE A 152 4.38 -6.04 12.28
N THR A 153 4.63 -6.86 13.29
CA THR A 153 5.76 -6.83 14.23
C THR A 153 6.30 -8.24 14.43
N VAL A 154 7.54 -8.39 14.92
CA VAL A 154 8.13 -9.72 15.21
C VAL A 154 7.20 -10.56 16.09
N ARG A 155 6.60 -9.94 17.10
CA ARG A 155 5.67 -10.59 18.03
C ARG A 155 4.41 -11.08 17.32
N SER A 156 3.73 -10.22 16.57
CA SER A 156 2.50 -10.60 15.84
C SER A 156 2.77 -11.64 14.73
N THR A 157 3.89 -11.52 14.00
CA THR A 157 4.27 -12.50 12.97
C THR A 157 4.57 -13.86 13.60
N TRP A 158 5.28 -13.90 14.73
CA TRP A 158 5.49 -15.14 15.47
C TRP A 158 4.18 -15.71 15.99
N GLY A 159 3.30 -14.86 16.56
CA GLY A 159 1.95 -15.25 16.98
C GLY A 159 1.15 -15.88 15.84
N MET A 160 1.19 -15.29 14.65
CA MET A 160 0.54 -15.84 13.45
C MET A 160 1.11 -17.21 13.07
N ILE A 161 2.43 -17.36 13.04
CA ILE A 161 3.08 -18.65 12.71
C ILE A 161 2.68 -19.73 13.73
N VAL A 162 2.76 -19.43 15.02
CA VAL A 162 2.39 -20.37 16.09
C VAL A 162 0.91 -20.74 16.00
N SER A 163 0.03 -19.76 15.83
CA SER A 163 -1.40 -20.00 15.69
C SER A 163 -1.73 -20.86 14.47
N ALA A 164 -1.06 -20.63 13.33
CA ALA A 164 -1.20 -21.46 12.14
C ALA A 164 -0.73 -22.92 12.37
N LEU A 165 0.43 -23.10 13.02
CA LEU A 165 0.98 -24.44 13.32
C LEU A 165 0.11 -25.23 14.31
N VAL A 166 -0.40 -24.56 15.34
CA VAL A 166 -1.23 -25.17 16.40
C VAL A 166 -2.72 -25.16 16.02
N ARG A 167 -3.08 -24.66 14.84
CA ARG A 167 -4.46 -24.53 14.33
C ARG A 167 -5.40 -23.82 15.33
N ARG A 168 -4.89 -22.78 16.00
CA ARG A 168 -5.66 -21.92 16.89
C ARG A 168 -6.02 -20.63 16.17
N SER A 169 -7.14 -20.02 16.57
CA SER A 169 -7.45 -18.68 16.10
C SER A 169 -6.50 -17.65 16.69
N TYR A 170 -6.17 -16.66 15.87
CA TYR A 170 -5.60 -15.38 16.27
C TYR A 170 -6.58 -14.27 15.86
N PRO A 171 -7.44 -13.81 16.79
CA PRO A 171 -8.49 -12.82 16.48
C PRO A 171 -7.94 -11.46 16.03
N ALA A 172 -6.86 -10.98 16.66
CA ALA A 172 -6.20 -9.71 16.32
C ALA A 172 -5.10 -9.86 15.24
N ALA A 173 -5.12 -10.92 14.41
CA ALA A 173 -4.05 -11.16 13.44
C ALA A 173 -3.82 -9.95 12.51
N PRO A 174 -2.57 -9.60 12.16
CA PRO A 174 -2.31 -8.46 11.30
C PRO A 174 -2.86 -8.67 9.88
N VAL A 175 -3.35 -7.59 9.26
CA VAL A 175 -3.84 -7.60 7.87
C VAL A 175 -2.81 -7.07 6.88
N SER A 176 -2.98 -7.45 5.61
CA SER A 176 -2.17 -6.93 4.51
C SER A 176 -2.38 -5.43 4.29
N ASN A 177 -1.34 -4.78 3.78
CA ASN A 177 -1.34 -3.35 3.51
C ASN A 177 -2.10 -3.00 2.23
N LEU A 178 -3.04 -2.07 2.36
CA LEU A 178 -3.71 -1.40 1.25
C LEU A 178 -3.48 0.10 1.33
N TYR A 179 -3.51 0.74 0.16
CA TYR A 179 -3.10 2.13 -0.01
C TYR A 179 -4.23 2.97 -0.60
N LEU A 180 -4.43 4.16 -0.04
CA LEU A 180 -5.32 5.20 -0.54
C LEU A 180 -4.63 6.55 -0.38
N PHE A 181 -4.78 7.44 -1.36
CA PHE A 181 -4.07 8.74 -1.38
C PHE A 181 -2.54 8.63 -1.24
N GLY A 182 -1.97 7.52 -1.71
CA GLY A 182 -0.55 7.22 -1.59
C GLY A 182 -0.09 6.89 -0.16
N ARG A 183 -1.02 6.61 0.77
CA ARG A 183 -0.73 6.25 2.16
C ARG A 183 -1.32 4.88 2.49
N ARG A 184 -0.63 4.12 3.32
CA ARG A 184 -1.19 2.90 3.94
C ARG A 184 -2.40 3.29 4.80
N HIS A 185 -3.34 2.36 5.00
CA HIS A 185 -4.40 2.54 6.00
C HIS A 185 -3.78 2.94 7.35
N ALA A 186 -4.51 3.74 8.11
CA ALA A 186 -4.11 4.17 9.44
C ALA A 186 -4.18 3.00 10.42
N PHE A 187 -5.34 2.34 10.45
CA PHE A 187 -5.65 1.17 11.28
C PHE A 187 -6.68 0.27 10.58
N ALA A 188 -6.86 -0.92 11.13
CA ALA A 188 -7.82 -1.90 10.62
C ALA A 188 -8.47 -2.66 11.78
N TYR A 189 -9.75 -3.01 11.63
CA TYR A 189 -10.52 -3.78 12.57
C TYR A 189 -10.96 -5.11 11.95
N GLN A 190 -11.10 -6.13 12.78
CA GLN A 190 -11.52 -7.47 12.38
C GLN A 190 -12.53 -8.06 13.34
N GLN A 191 -13.38 -8.93 12.81
CA GLN A 191 -14.27 -9.79 13.59
C GLN A 191 -14.26 -11.19 12.98
N GLU A 192 -13.91 -12.18 13.79
CA GLU A 192 -13.91 -13.58 13.38
C GLU A 192 -15.32 -14.17 13.45
N VAL A 193 -15.68 -15.00 12.48
CA VAL A 193 -16.96 -15.70 12.46
C VAL A 193 -16.83 -17.06 13.12
N ASP A 194 -17.56 -17.27 14.21
CA ASP A 194 -17.74 -18.58 14.87
C ASP A 194 -16.45 -19.38 15.17
N GLY A 195 -15.34 -18.67 15.46
CA GLY A 195 -14.03 -19.29 15.72
C GLY A 195 -13.37 -19.94 14.49
N ASN A 196 -13.83 -19.60 13.28
CA ASN A 196 -13.24 -20.03 12.03
C ASN A 196 -12.25 -18.98 11.50
N PRO A 197 -10.93 -19.25 11.51
CA PRO A 197 -9.95 -18.27 11.07
C PRO A 197 -9.99 -18.00 9.56
N SER A 198 -10.67 -18.85 8.77
CA SER A 198 -10.80 -18.66 7.31
C SER A 198 -11.97 -17.75 6.90
N GLN A 199 -12.82 -17.36 7.86
CA GLN A 199 -13.97 -16.50 7.65
C GLN A 199 -13.93 -15.30 8.58
N ARG A 200 -13.68 -14.12 8.01
CA ARG A 200 -13.41 -12.92 8.80
C ARG A 200 -13.99 -11.68 8.14
N HIS A 201 -14.70 -10.90 8.95
CA HIS A 201 -15.06 -9.53 8.64
C HIS A 201 -13.85 -8.65 8.89
N HIS A 202 -13.60 -7.69 8.02
CA HIS A 202 -12.54 -6.73 8.25
C HIS A 202 -12.79 -5.40 7.57
N VAL A 203 -12.34 -4.33 8.21
CA VAL A 203 -12.48 -2.98 7.70
C VAL A 203 -11.19 -2.19 7.94
N ARG A 204 -10.72 -1.52 6.90
CA ARG A 204 -9.51 -0.68 6.92
C ARG A 204 -9.91 0.79 6.79
N PHE A 205 -9.19 1.68 7.47
CA PHE A 205 -9.52 3.11 7.53
C PHE A 205 -8.39 4.00 7.02
N TRP A 206 -8.74 5.05 6.28
CA TRP A 206 -7.83 6.08 5.78
C TRP A 206 -8.39 7.46 6.09
N ARG A 207 -7.54 8.32 6.67
CA ARG A 207 -7.89 9.72 6.85
C ARG A 207 -7.94 10.42 5.49
N THR A 208 -9.03 11.12 5.22
CA THR A 208 -9.16 11.93 4.03
C THR A 208 -8.19 13.12 4.10
N PRO A 209 -7.40 13.41 3.03
CA PRO A 209 -6.51 14.56 3.04
C PRO A 209 -7.24 15.89 3.21
N ASP A 210 -6.62 16.85 3.89
CA ASP A 210 -7.22 18.17 4.10
C ASP A 210 -7.60 18.83 2.78
N GLY A 211 -8.81 19.38 2.74
CA GLY A 211 -9.33 20.05 1.55
C GLY A 211 -9.77 19.10 0.42
N TRP A 212 -9.56 17.78 0.53
CA TRP A 212 -10.04 16.80 -0.45
C TRP A 212 -11.57 16.79 -0.51
N ARG A 213 -12.11 16.65 -1.72
CA ARG A 213 -13.55 16.50 -1.99
C ARG A 213 -13.78 15.21 -2.74
N LEU A 214 -14.80 14.48 -2.34
CA LEU A 214 -15.31 13.32 -3.06
C LEU A 214 -16.11 13.76 -4.29
N PRO A 215 -16.48 12.84 -5.21
CA PRO A 215 -17.47 13.11 -6.24
C PRO A 215 -18.72 13.79 -5.66
N GLY A 216 -19.30 14.72 -6.41
CA GLY A 216 -20.41 15.56 -5.92
C GLY A 216 -19.98 16.72 -4.99
N GLY A 217 -18.70 16.84 -4.64
CA GLY A 217 -18.17 17.93 -3.80
C GLY A 217 -18.22 17.66 -2.29
N GLU A 218 -18.69 16.46 -1.92
CA GLU A 218 -18.82 15.96 -0.56
C GLU A 218 -17.47 15.94 0.19
N ARG A 219 -17.54 16.13 1.51
CA ARG A 219 -16.41 15.99 2.41
C ARG A 219 -16.74 14.95 3.45
N VAL A 220 -15.74 14.14 3.79
CA VAL A 220 -15.79 13.15 4.87
C VAL A 220 -14.44 13.12 5.57
N ALA A 221 -14.43 12.92 6.88
CA ALA A 221 -13.20 12.82 7.66
C ALA A 221 -12.38 11.57 7.30
N TRP A 222 -13.07 10.43 7.11
CA TRP A 222 -12.44 9.13 6.85
C TRP A 222 -13.12 8.36 5.74
N LEU A 223 -12.31 7.57 5.03
CA LEU A 223 -12.78 6.56 4.09
C LEU A 223 -12.41 5.19 4.60
N ALA A 224 -13.25 4.22 4.33
CA ALA A 224 -13.09 2.85 4.76
C ALA A 224 -13.41 1.85 3.63
N ALA A 225 -12.77 0.70 3.71
CA ALA A 225 -13.02 -0.44 2.86
C ALA A 225 -13.30 -1.65 3.77
N GLY A 226 -14.57 -2.06 3.82
CA GLY A 226 -15.05 -3.23 4.55
C GLY A 226 -15.24 -4.41 3.60
N THR A 227 -14.68 -5.56 3.94
CA THR A 227 -14.76 -6.79 3.12
C THR A 227 -14.88 -8.03 4.00
N TYR A 228 -15.70 -8.98 3.56
CA TYR A 228 -15.84 -10.28 4.20
C TYR A 228 -15.00 -11.33 3.45
N ASP A 229 -14.05 -11.95 4.14
CA ASP A 229 -13.31 -13.09 3.61
C ASP A 229 -14.14 -14.36 3.81
N ARG A 230 -14.52 -15.02 2.72
CA ARG A 230 -15.33 -16.26 2.79
C ARG A 230 -14.50 -17.55 2.86
N SER A 231 -13.28 -17.51 2.33
CA SER A 231 -12.37 -18.66 2.26
C SER A 231 -10.96 -18.27 1.84
N VAL A 232 -9.98 -19.13 2.09
CA VAL A 232 -8.65 -19.05 1.45
C VAL A 232 -8.63 -19.91 0.19
N GLY A 233 -8.11 -19.39 -0.92
CA GLY A 233 -8.03 -20.11 -2.19
C GLY A 233 -6.96 -19.58 -3.14
N LEU A 234 -6.90 -20.11 -4.36
CA LEU A 234 -6.00 -19.59 -5.40
C LEU A 234 -6.70 -18.47 -6.19
N SER A 235 -6.00 -17.37 -6.44
CA SER A 235 -6.40 -16.32 -7.36
C SER A 235 -6.52 -16.88 -8.77
N ALA A 236 -7.64 -16.60 -9.44
CA ALA A 236 -7.87 -17.07 -10.80
C ALA A 236 -6.97 -16.40 -11.85
N PHE A 237 -6.43 -15.21 -11.55
CA PHE A 237 -5.60 -14.45 -12.48
C PHE A 237 -4.11 -14.70 -12.29
N THR A 238 -3.66 -14.90 -11.05
CA THR A 238 -2.23 -15.01 -10.74
C THR A 238 -1.80 -16.38 -10.25
N GLY A 239 -2.75 -17.27 -9.91
CA GLY A 239 -2.47 -18.57 -9.30
C GLY A 239 -1.88 -18.49 -7.89
N GLN A 240 -1.89 -17.30 -7.26
CA GLN A 240 -1.38 -17.07 -5.90
C GLN A 240 -2.41 -17.46 -4.85
N VAL A 241 -1.97 -17.91 -3.67
CA VAL A 241 -2.87 -18.14 -2.53
C VAL A 241 -3.33 -16.77 -1.98
N THR A 242 -4.64 -16.53 -2.02
CA THR A 242 -5.30 -15.31 -1.55
C THR A 242 -6.55 -15.66 -0.76
N HIS A 243 -6.98 -14.75 0.10
CA HIS A 243 -8.35 -14.78 0.61
C HIS A 243 -9.29 -14.45 -0.54
N LYS A 244 -10.39 -15.20 -0.62
CA LYS A 244 -11.51 -14.91 -1.50
C LYS A 244 -12.48 -14.04 -0.73
N ILE A 245 -12.78 -12.89 -1.30
CA ILE A 245 -13.75 -11.95 -0.73
C ILE A 245 -15.15 -12.36 -1.18
N ASP A 246 -16.16 -12.09 -0.36
CA ASP A 246 -17.56 -12.21 -0.75
C ASP A 246 -17.91 -11.21 -1.85
N ALA A 247 -18.75 -11.64 -2.78
CA ALA A 247 -19.11 -10.80 -3.91
C ALA A 247 -19.99 -9.62 -3.50
N ASP A 248 -20.83 -9.78 -2.48
CA ASP A 248 -21.75 -8.74 -2.03
C ASP A 248 -21.10 -7.88 -0.93
N ILE A 249 -20.35 -6.86 -1.36
CA ILE A 249 -19.64 -5.97 -0.46
C ILE A 249 -20.57 -4.99 0.27
N ASP A 250 -21.80 -4.83 -0.20
CA ASP A 250 -22.79 -3.96 0.44
C ASP A 250 -23.36 -4.64 1.69
N VAL A 251 -23.52 -5.97 1.66
CA VAL A 251 -23.90 -6.75 2.85
C VAL A 251 -22.88 -6.58 3.97
N GLU A 252 -21.59 -6.63 3.64
CA GLU A 252 -20.52 -6.42 4.64
C GLU A 252 -20.51 -4.98 5.17
N ARG A 253 -20.61 -3.99 4.27
CA ARG A 253 -20.73 -2.58 4.63
C ARG A 253 -21.89 -2.37 5.61
N ASP A 254 -23.05 -2.92 5.30
CA ASP A 254 -24.26 -2.77 6.10
C ASP A 254 -24.13 -3.53 7.43
N TYR A 255 -23.43 -4.67 7.45
CA TYR A 255 -23.08 -5.38 8.69
C TYR A 255 -22.21 -4.53 9.62
N ILE A 256 -21.15 -3.89 9.10
CA ILE A 256 -20.31 -2.96 9.88
C ILE A 256 -21.15 -1.81 10.44
N ILE A 257 -21.96 -1.17 9.60
CA ILE A 257 -22.82 -0.06 10.02
C ILE A 257 -23.79 -0.52 11.11
N ASN A 258 -24.46 -1.66 10.92
CA ASN A 258 -25.47 -2.14 11.85
C ASN A 258 -24.88 -2.59 13.18
N THR A 259 -23.69 -3.20 13.20
CA THR A 259 -23.00 -3.55 14.45
C THR A 259 -22.63 -2.31 15.25
N VAL A 260 -22.10 -1.27 14.59
CA VAL A 260 -21.80 0.02 15.26
C VAL A 260 -23.06 0.70 15.77
N ARG A 261 -24.12 0.79 14.96
CA ARG A 261 -25.39 1.43 15.39
C ARG A 261 -26.13 0.65 16.46
N TYR A 262 -25.95 -0.68 16.49
CA TYR A 262 -26.51 -1.50 17.55
C TYR A 262 -25.83 -1.22 18.89
N ALA A 263 -24.50 -1.10 18.91
CA ALA A 263 -23.74 -0.77 20.11
C ALA A 263 -23.88 0.70 20.52
N ASP A 264 -23.96 1.60 19.54
CA ASP A 264 -24.15 3.04 19.72
C ASP A 264 -25.32 3.57 18.90
N PRO A 265 -26.55 3.55 19.43
CA PRO A 265 -27.74 4.03 18.74
C PRO A 265 -27.70 5.53 18.38
N LYS A 266 -26.76 6.30 18.93
CA LYS A 266 -26.55 7.72 18.57
C LYS A 266 -25.73 7.89 17.30
N SER A 267 -25.07 6.83 16.82
CA SER A 267 -24.38 6.85 15.53
C SER A 267 -25.39 6.95 14.38
N ASN A 268 -25.26 8.00 13.58
CA ASN A 268 -26.18 8.30 12.48
C ASN A 268 -25.54 7.91 11.14
N VAL A 269 -26.38 7.67 10.13
CA VAL A 269 -25.91 7.36 8.77
C VAL A 269 -26.59 8.30 7.80
N ARG A 270 -25.79 9.02 7.02
CA ARG A 270 -26.23 9.64 5.78
C ARG A 270 -25.66 8.85 4.61
N VAL A 271 -26.32 8.89 3.45
CA VAL A 271 -25.84 8.16 2.27
C VAL A 271 -25.48 9.16 1.18
N ILE A 272 -24.26 9.06 0.65
CA ILE A 272 -23.90 9.71 -0.61
C ILE A 272 -24.34 8.77 -1.74
N SER A 273 -25.48 9.11 -2.34
CA SER A 273 -26.06 8.33 -3.43
C SER A 273 -25.17 8.35 -4.67
N GLN A 274 -25.07 7.23 -5.37
CA GLN A 274 -24.35 7.12 -6.65
C GLN A 274 -22.91 7.62 -6.57
N PHE A 275 -22.27 7.42 -5.41
CA PHE A 275 -20.88 7.79 -5.18
C PHE A 275 -19.95 7.14 -6.22
N SER A 276 -20.24 5.90 -6.57
CA SER A 276 -19.67 5.20 -7.71
C SER A 276 -20.80 4.63 -8.57
N THR A 277 -20.48 4.31 -9.83
CA THR A 277 -21.39 3.49 -10.64
C THR A 277 -21.60 2.15 -9.95
N SER A 278 -22.83 1.66 -9.85
CA SER A 278 -23.05 0.26 -9.51
C SER A 278 -22.35 -0.63 -10.55
N TYR A 279 -21.72 -1.71 -10.10
CA TYR A 279 -21.08 -2.65 -11.01
C TYR A 279 -21.10 -4.06 -10.46
N HIS A 280 -21.13 -4.99 -11.42
CA HIS A 280 -20.93 -6.42 -11.21
C HIS A 280 -19.68 -6.79 -12.01
N SER A 281 -18.54 -6.87 -11.34
CA SER A 281 -17.25 -7.05 -12.00
C SER A 281 -16.32 -7.92 -11.16
N ARG A 282 -15.04 -7.95 -11.49
CA ARG A 282 -14.00 -8.63 -10.71
C ARG A 282 -13.03 -7.64 -10.08
N ASN A 283 -12.54 -7.94 -8.88
CA ASN A 283 -11.45 -7.19 -8.26
C ASN A 283 -10.07 -7.59 -8.85
N GLY A 284 -8.98 -6.95 -8.40
CA GLY A 284 -7.62 -7.25 -8.87
C GLY A 284 -7.14 -8.67 -8.57
N GLY A 285 -7.78 -9.39 -7.63
CA GLY A 285 -7.53 -10.80 -7.31
C GLY A 285 -8.37 -11.79 -8.14
N GLY A 286 -9.40 -11.31 -8.82
CA GLY A 286 -10.30 -12.11 -9.65
C GLY A 286 -11.60 -12.57 -9.01
N ASP A 287 -11.88 -12.12 -7.78
CA ASP A 287 -13.16 -12.36 -7.13
C ASP A 287 -14.23 -11.44 -7.70
N GLU A 288 -15.47 -11.94 -7.77
CA GLU A 288 -16.62 -11.13 -8.16
C GLU A 288 -16.89 -10.05 -7.12
N VAL A 289 -17.36 -8.88 -7.55
CA VAL A 289 -17.76 -7.76 -6.70
C VAL A 289 -19.05 -7.19 -7.26
N ARG A 290 -20.03 -7.04 -6.39
CA ARG A 290 -21.35 -6.43 -6.59
C ARG A 290 -21.52 -5.30 -5.60
N THR A 291 -21.90 -4.13 -6.09
CA THR A 291 -22.26 -2.98 -5.25
C THR A 291 -23.35 -2.13 -5.90
N ASP A 292 -24.21 -1.55 -5.08
CA ASP A 292 -25.19 -0.51 -5.39
C ASP A 292 -24.53 0.82 -5.78
N GLY A 293 -23.26 1.00 -5.43
CA GLY A 293 -22.47 2.18 -5.75
C GLY A 293 -22.64 3.34 -4.77
N ASP A 294 -23.46 3.18 -3.74
CA ASP A 294 -23.68 4.18 -2.70
C ASP A 294 -22.55 4.17 -1.67
N LEU A 295 -22.30 5.33 -1.07
CA LEU A 295 -21.33 5.49 0.02
C LEU A 295 -22.04 6.01 1.27
N PRO A 296 -22.46 5.12 2.18
CA PRO A 296 -22.87 5.48 3.51
C PRO A 296 -21.73 6.18 4.26
N VAL A 297 -22.08 7.24 4.95
CA VAL A 297 -21.23 7.99 5.86
C VAL A 297 -21.78 7.79 7.26
N LEU A 298 -21.06 7.00 8.06
CA LEU A 298 -21.39 6.71 9.45
C LEU A 298 -20.78 7.78 10.34
N ASP A 299 -21.63 8.59 10.97
CA ASP A 299 -21.22 9.60 11.93
C ASP A 299 -21.12 8.98 13.32
N VAL A 300 -19.89 8.82 13.78
CA VAL A 300 -19.56 8.30 15.12
C VAL A 300 -19.11 9.41 16.06
N THR A 301 -19.27 10.68 15.69
CA THR A 301 -18.76 11.82 16.47
C THR A 301 -19.20 11.77 17.93
N GLY A 302 -18.26 11.98 18.84
CA GLY A 302 -18.46 11.92 20.29
C GLY A 302 -18.63 10.50 20.84
N ALA A 303 -18.35 9.45 20.06
CA ALA A 303 -18.32 8.08 20.56
C ALA A 303 -17.29 7.93 21.69
N ALA A 304 -16.15 8.63 21.60
CA ALA A 304 -15.15 8.58 22.65
C ALA A 304 -15.62 9.15 24.00
N GLU A 305 -16.55 10.11 23.97
CA GLU A 305 -17.19 10.63 25.19
C GLU A 305 -18.27 9.68 25.74
N ARG A 306 -18.92 8.89 24.86
CA ARG A 306 -19.99 7.95 25.21
C ARG A 306 -19.46 6.62 25.74
N PHE A 307 -18.35 6.18 25.18
CA PHE A 307 -17.62 4.99 25.58
C PHE A 307 -16.21 5.43 25.96
N PRO A 308 -16.02 6.13 27.10
CA PRO A 308 -14.68 6.37 27.59
C PRO A 308 -14.15 5.01 28.07
N LEU A 309 -13.44 4.29 27.20
CA LEU A 309 -12.67 3.15 27.66
C LEU A 309 -11.56 3.69 28.57
N ASP A 310 -11.33 3.02 29.70
CA ASP A 310 -10.15 3.28 30.53
C ASP A 310 -8.91 2.90 29.72
N ILE A 311 -8.35 3.87 28.99
CA ILE A 311 -7.06 3.75 28.31
C ILE A 311 -5.92 3.80 29.35
N GLU A 312 -6.05 3.09 30.46
CA GLU A 312 -4.91 2.71 31.30
C GLU A 312 -4.48 1.30 30.86
N SER A 313 -3.60 1.22 29.85
CA SER A 313 -2.49 0.24 29.72
C SER A 313 -2.22 -0.37 28.33
N ASP A 314 -3.12 -0.32 27.34
CA ASP A 314 -2.86 -0.99 26.04
C ASP A 314 -2.46 -0.07 24.88
N SER A 315 -2.84 1.22 24.90
CA SER A 315 -2.38 2.16 23.85
C SER A 315 -0.88 2.50 23.98
N GLU A 316 -0.36 2.54 25.21
CA GLU A 316 1.09 2.67 25.46
C GLU A 316 1.86 1.39 25.12
N ALA A 317 1.24 0.21 25.16
CA ALA A 317 1.86 -1.03 24.69
C ALA A 317 1.98 -1.08 23.15
N GLY A 318 1.06 -0.42 22.42
CA GLY A 318 1.18 -0.14 20.98
C GLY A 318 2.21 0.96 20.66
N GLY A 319 2.55 1.79 21.65
CA GLY A 319 3.59 2.82 21.61
C GLY A 319 5.00 2.23 21.59
N ARG A 320 5.56 2.06 20.38
CA ARG A 320 6.92 1.55 20.07
C ARG A 320 7.08 0.03 20.00
N ALA A 321 6.05 -0.74 19.68
CA ALA A 321 6.33 -2.00 19.01
C ALA A 321 7.09 -1.66 17.70
N ARG A 322 8.39 -2.01 17.63
CA ARG A 322 9.19 -1.76 16.42
C ARG A 322 8.55 -2.55 15.29
N ARG A 323 7.77 -1.86 14.45
CA ARG A 323 7.18 -2.39 13.23
C ARG A 323 8.27 -3.06 12.41
N LEU A 324 7.93 -4.21 11.84
CA LEU A 324 8.83 -4.90 10.96
C LEU A 324 8.96 -4.12 9.64
N PRO A 325 10.18 -4.01 9.08
CA PRO A 325 10.34 -3.59 7.71
C PRO A 325 9.52 -4.47 6.77
N PRO A 326 9.09 -3.93 5.61
CA PRO A 326 8.31 -4.70 4.64
C PRO A 326 9.10 -5.94 4.19
N VAL A 327 8.39 -7.04 3.91
CA VAL A 327 8.97 -8.35 3.55
C VAL A 327 10.04 -8.26 2.45
N PRO A 328 9.87 -7.48 1.35
CA PRO A 328 10.92 -7.34 0.36
C PRO A 328 12.22 -6.73 0.92
N LEU A 329 12.15 -5.77 1.86
CA LEU A 329 13.33 -5.19 2.48
C LEU A 329 14.02 -6.17 3.44
N LEU A 330 13.26 -7.02 4.13
CA LEU A 330 13.81 -8.10 4.95
C LEU A 330 14.48 -9.18 4.09
N GLY A 331 13.82 -9.58 2.99
CA GLY A 331 14.37 -10.52 2.02
C GLY A 331 15.66 -10.02 1.39
N ALA A 332 15.71 -8.74 0.98
CA ALA A 332 16.94 -8.10 0.50
C ALA A 332 18.07 -8.17 1.53
N GLY A 333 17.76 -7.90 2.81
CA GLY A 333 18.71 -8.02 3.91
C GLY A 333 19.28 -9.44 4.07
N LEU A 334 18.41 -10.45 4.01
CA LEU A 334 18.82 -11.85 4.06
C LEU A 334 19.78 -12.20 2.91
N LEU A 335 19.46 -11.79 1.68
CA LEU A 335 20.32 -12.04 0.51
C LEU A 335 21.66 -11.32 0.62
N THR A 336 21.69 -10.09 1.14
CA THR A 336 22.93 -9.35 1.43
C THR A 336 23.76 -10.04 2.52
N ILE A 337 23.13 -10.58 3.58
CA ILE A 337 23.83 -11.35 4.62
C ILE A 337 24.44 -12.62 4.03
N VAL A 338 23.71 -13.37 3.21
CA VAL A 338 24.23 -14.55 2.51
C VAL A 338 25.42 -14.18 1.61
N SER A 339 25.32 -13.07 0.87
CA SER A 339 26.41 -12.57 0.02
C SER A 339 27.65 -12.16 0.82
N ALA A 340 27.46 -11.58 2.01
CA ALA A 340 28.56 -11.25 2.92
C ALA A 340 29.23 -12.51 3.51
N ILE A 341 28.46 -13.55 3.83
CA ILE A 341 29.00 -14.85 4.29
C ILE A 341 29.86 -15.49 3.20
N VAL A 342 29.38 -15.50 1.95
CA VAL A 342 30.14 -16.00 0.81
C VAL A 342 31.44 -15.22 0.63
N ALA A 343 31.38 -13.88 0.64
CA ALA A 343 32.58 -13.04 0.52
C ALA A 343 33.59 -13.27 1.67
N CYS A 344 33.12 -13.54 2.89
CA CYS A 344 33.97 -13.90 4.01
C CYS A 344 34.65 -15.27 3.79
N GLY A 345 33.89 -16.26 3.32
CA GLY A 345 34.42 -17.57 2.94
C GLY A 345 35.52 -17.48 1.88
N ASP A 346 35.32 -16.65 0.86
CA ASP A 346 36.30 -16.43 -0.21
C ASP A 346 37.64 -15.89 0.35
N VAL A 347 37.58 -14.89 1.25
CA VAL A 347 38.76 -14.34 1.94
C VAL A 347 39.46 -15.40 2.80
N LEU A 348 38.70 -16.23 3.51
CA LEU A 348 39.26 -17.28 4.38
C LEU A 348 39.92 -18.40 3.57
N HIS A 349 39.40 -18.70 2.38
CA HIS A 349 39.92 -19.75 1.52
C HIS A 349 41.18 -19.30 0.76
N ALA A 350 41.15 -18.09 0.20
CA ALA A 350 42.24 -17.53 -0.59
C ALA A 350 42.32 -16.01 -0.43
N PRO A 351 42.99 -15.51 0.63
CA PRO A 351 43.06 -14.08 0.89
C PRO A 351 43.94 -13.39 -0.15
N ASP A 352 43.34 -12.46 -0.89
CA ASP A 352 44.01 -11.58 -1.84
C ASP A 352 43.38 -10.18 -1.81
N THR A 353 43.94 -9.24 -2.59
CA THR A 353 43.43 -7.85 -2.58
C THR A 353 41.97 -7.77 -3.05
N LEU A 354 41.57 -8.63 -3.99
CA LEU A 354 40.23 -8.60 -4.58
C LEU A 354 39.16 -9.13 -3.61
N THR A 355 39.42 -10.25 -2.95
CA THR A 355 38.52 -10.84 -1.93
C THR A 355 38.35 -9.90 -0.75
N VAL A 356 39.41 -9.23 -0.30
CA VAL A 356 39.34 -8.21 0.76
C VAL A 356 38.49 -7.01 0.33
N VAL A 357 38.71 -6.48 -0.87
CA VAL A 357 37.90 -5.37 -1.41
C VAL A 357 36.42 -5.77 -1.50
N ARG A 358 36.13 -6.99 -1.97
CA ARG A 358 34.77 -7.52 -2.09
C ARG A 358 34.07 -7.63 -0.73
N LEU A 359 34.77 -8.10 0.30
CA LEU A 359 34.24 -8.13 1.67
C LEU A 359 33.94 -6.72 2.20
N GLY A 360 34.80 -5.75 1.88
CA GLY A 360 34.58 -4.34 2.20
C GLY A 360 33.32 -3.77 1.54
N VAL A 361 33.10 -4.07 0.25
CA VAL A 361 31.89 -3.69 -0.48
C VAL A 361 30.64 -4.33 0.15
N GLN A 362 30.68 -5.63 0.46
CA GLN A 362 29.55 -6.33 1.11
C GLN A 362 29.21 -5.74 2.49
N SER A 363 30.23 -5.34 3.25
CA SER A 363 30.04 -4.67 4.54
C SER A 363 29.37 -3.30 4.38
N LEU A 364 29.73 -2.53 3.35
CA LEU A 364 29.08 -1.27 3.01
C LEU A 364 27.62 -1.48 2.59
N ILE A 365 27.34 -2.49 1.77
CA ILE A 365 25.99 -2.86 1.35
C ILE A 365 25.12 -3.20 2.57
N LEU A 366 25.62 -4.01 3.50
CA LEU A 366 24.92 -4.34 4.74
C LEU A 366 24.63 -3.09 5.59
N LEU A 367 25.58 -2.15 5.69
CA LEU A 367 25.37 -0.87 6.36
C LEU A 367 24.28 -0.03 5.67
N MET A 368 24.28 0.02 4.33
CA MET A 368 23.24 0.74 3.58
C MET A 368 21.86 0.12 3.79
N TRP A 369 21.76 -1.21 3.82
CA TRP A 369 20.53 -1.93 4.17
C TRP A 369 20.03 -1.57 5.58
N ILE A 370 20.91 -1.61 6.60
CA ILE A 370 20.57 -1.20 7.98
C ILE A 370 20.04 0.24 8.03
N MET A 371 20.64 1.14 7.26
CA MET A 371 20.24 2.54 7.20
C MET A 371 18.92 2.73 6.44
N ALA A 372 18.65 1.93 5.40
CA ALA A 372 17.37 1.89 4.69
C ALA A 372 16.24 1.40 5.61
N VAL A 373 16.49 0.36 6.42
CA VAL A 373 15.58 -0.10 7.48
C VAL A 373 15.26 1.03 8.47
N ARG A 374 16.21 1.92 8.75
CA ARG A 374 16.02 3.14 9.58
C ARG A 374 15.48 4.36 8.81
N HIS A 375 14.75 4.14 7.71
CA HIS A 375 14.08 5.16 6.92
C HIS A 375 15.03 6.22 6.29
N LYS A 376 16.30 5.88 6.02
CA LYS A 376 17.25 6.80 5.38
C LYS A 376 17.22 6.68 3.85
N ARG A 377 16.56 7.63 3.18
CA ARG A 377 16.39 7.69 1.71
C ARG A 377 17.68 7.60 0.90
N TRP A 378 18.71 8.34 1.33
CA TRP A 378 20.00 8.35 0.63
C TRP A 378 20.66 6.97 0.67
N ALA A 379 20.60 6.27 1.82
CA ALA A 379 21.18 4.94 1.97
C ALA A 379 20.44 3.90 1.14
N TRP A 380 19.11 4.01 1.05
CA TRP A 380 18.31 3.18 0.15
C TRP A 380 18.68 3.37 -1.34
N VAL A 381 18.87 4.62 -1.79
CA VAL A 381 19.34 4.89 -3.16
C VAL A 381 20.75 4.36 -3.38
N THR A 382 21.67 4.57 -2.44
CA THR A 382 23.03 4.04 -2.52
C THR A 382 23.02 2.50 -2.55
N TYR A 383 22.18 1.86 -1.75
CA TYR A 383 22.01 0.41 -1.75
C TYR A 383 21.56 -0.11 -3.13
N MET A 384 20.53 0.50 -3.72
CA MET A 384 20.08 0.20 -5.08
C MET A 384 21.20 0.39 -6.11
N ALA A 385 21.95 1.50 -6.02
CA ALA A 385 23.01 1.81 -6.96
C ALA A 385 24.14 0.78 -6.92
N ILE A 386 24.61 0.42 -5.73
CA ILE A 386 25.71 -0.55 -5.57
C ILE A 386 25.27 -1.93 -6.07
N GLU A 387 24.08 -2.40 -5.70
CA GLU A 387 23.58 -3.72 -6.12
C GLU A 387 23.32 -3.78 -7.64
N THR A 388 22.83 -2.68 -8.23
CA THR A 388 22.65 -2.58 -9.68
C THR A 388 23.99 -2.65 -10.41
N LEU A 389 25.01 -1.94 -9.92
CA LEU A 389 26.36 -1.98 -10.49
C LEU A 389 27.01 -3.35 -10.32
N ALA A 390 26.83 -3.99 -9.16
CA ALA A 390 27.31 -5.35 -8.91
C ALA A 390 26.66 -6.36 -9.86
N ALA A 391 25.33 -6.35 -9.98
CA ALA A 391 24.60 -7.21 -10.91
C ALA A 391 25.06 -6.98 -12.36
N PHE A 392 25.16 -5.73 -12.80
CA PHE A 392 25.60 -5.39 -14.15
C PHE A 392 27.04 -5.88 -14.43
N GLY A 393 27.96 -5.64 -13.50
CA GLY A 393 29.36 -6.07 -13.63
C GLY A 393 29.47 -7.58 -13.79
N THR A 394 28.79 -8.34 -12.92
CA THR A 394 28.81 -9.80 -12.95
C THR A 394 28.09 -10.39 -14.17
N LEU A 395 26.99 -9.77 -14.64
CA LEU A 395 26.28 -10.20 -15.84
C LEU A 395 27.05 -9.92 -17.14
N SER A 396 27.88 -8.86 -17.16
CA SER A 396 28.65 -8.47 -18.34
C SER A 396 29.79 -9.44 -18.65
N PHE A 397 30.34 -10.08 -17.61
CA PHE A 397 31.46 -11.02 -17.73
C PHE A 397 31.18 -12.26 -16.86
N PRO A 398 30.25 -13.14 -17.28
CA PRO A 398 29.89 -14.32 -16.50
C PRO A 398 30.96 -15.41 -16.70
N ASP A 399 31.96 -15.43 -15.81
CA ASP A 399 33.07 -16.39 -15.93
C ASP A 399 32.66 -17.83 -15.60
N GLU A 400 31.78 -18.06 -14.61
CA GLU A 400 31.42 -19.38 -14.09
C GLU A 400 29.96 -19.47 -13.61
N ALA A 401 29.49 -20.66 -13.23
CA ALA A 401 28.16 -20.80 -12.62
C ALA A 401 28.01 -20.00 -11.31
N SER A 402 29.11 -19.84 -10.56
CA SER A 402 29.18 -19.06 -9.32
C SER A 402 28.89 -17.56 -9.56
N SER A 403 29.36 -17.00 -10.68
CA SER A 403 29.10 -15.60 -11.04
C SER A 403 27.62 -15.39 -11.41
N ILE A 404 27.00 -16.33 -12.13
CA ILE A 404 25.56 -16.26 -12.44
C ILE A 404 24.72 -16.28 -11.16
N PHE A 405 25.08 -17.12 -10.18
CA PHE A 405 24.38 -17.15 -8.89
C PHE A 405 24.51 -15.83 -8.12
N GLN A 406 25.70 -15.22 -8.10
CA GLN A 406 25.90 -13.92 -7.46
C GLN A 406 25.14 -12.80 -8.15
N ALA A 407 25.11 -12.81 -9.50
CA ALA A 407 24.27 -11.91 -10.27
C ALA A 407 22.78 -12.10 -9.92
N ALA A 408 22.32 -13.34 -9.77
CA ALA A 408 20.96 -13.63 -9.36
C ALA A 408 20.61 -13.03 -7.99
N LEU A 409 21.48 -13.18 -6.99
CA LEU A 409 21.28 -12.56 -5.67
C LEU A 409 21.15 -11.03 -5.78
N ALA A 410 22.07 -10.38 -6.49
CA ALA A 410 22.06 -8.93 -6.65
C ALA A 410 20.80 -8.44 -7.40
N VAL A 411 20.38 -9.13 -8.47
CA VAL A 411 19.13 -8.82 -9.19
C VAL A 411 17.92 -8.97 -8.27
N LEU A 412 17.84 -10.05 -7.49
CA LEU A 412 16.74 -10.25 -6.53
C LEU A 412 16.71 -9.15 -5.47
N VAL A 413 17.87 -8.70 -4.98
CA VAL A 413 17.98 -7.57 -4.07
C VAL A 413 17.42 -6.31 -4.73
N VAL A 414 17.89 -5.94 -5.94
CA VAL A 414 17.41 -4.75 -6.68
C VAL A 414 15.90 -4.79 -6.87
N LEU A 415 15.33 -5.92 -7.29
CA LEU A 415 13.89 -6.08 -7.42
C LEU A 415 13.20 -5.90 -6.06
N ALA A 416 13.70 -6.50 -4.99
CA ALA A 416 13.10 -6.41 -3.68
C ALA A 416 13.09 -4.97 -3.13
N VAL A 417 14.21 -4.25 -3.22
CA VAL A 417 14.34 -2.89 -2.66
C VAL A 417 13.63 -1.80 -3.48
N THR A 418 13.33 -2.07 -4.76
CA THR A 418 12.54 -1.18 -5.62
C THR A 418 11.03 -1.35 -5.44
N ALA A 419 10.60 -2.35 -4.65
CA ALA A 419 9.19 -2.60 -4.39
C ALA A 419 8.50 -1.39 -3.73
N ASN A 420 7.24 -1.16 -4.09
CA ASN A 420 6.42 -0.08 -3.54
C ASN A 420 6.35 -0.08 -2.00
N PRO A 421 6.16 -1.21 -1.29
CA PRO A 421 6.19 -1.23 0.18
C PRO A 421 7.50 -0.70 0.78
N VAL A 422 8.64 -0.97 0.13
CA VAL A 422 9.96 -0.46 0.55
C VAL A 422 10.03 1.05 0.33
N ARG A 423 9.53 1.52 -0.81
CA ARG A 423 9.43 2.95 -1.11
C ARG A 423 8.55 3.67 -0.10
N THR A 424 7.41 3.12 0.28
CA THR A 424 6.54 3.72 1.30
C THR A 424 7.25 3.73 2.64
N TRP A 425 7.86 2.61 3.04
CA TRP A 425 8.62 2.49 4.28
C TRP A 425 9.70 3.56 4.42
N VAL A 426 10.59 3.70 3.44
CA VAL A 426 11.69 4.68 3.51
C VAL A 426 11.19 6.14 3.45
N ASN A 427 9.93 6.34 3.06
CA ASN A 427 9.26 7.63 3.04
C ASN A 427 8.33 7.90 4.22
N GLU A 428 8.06 6.92 5.08
CA GLU A 428 7.19 7.02 6.27
C GLU A 428 7.67 8.10 7.25
N GLY A 429 6.72 8.69 8.00
CA GLY A 429 6.99 9.71 9.03
C GLY A 429 7.40 11.10 8.51
N ARG A 430 7.60 11.25 7.18
CA ARG A 430 7.76 12.56 6.55
C ARG A 430 6.40 12.98 6.01
N THR A 431 5.73 13.85 6.75
CA THR A 431 4.68 14.69 6.19
C THR A 431 5.23 15.30 4.90
N ASP A 432 4.41 15.24 3.84
CA ASP A 432 4.65 16.07 2.68
C ASP A 432 4.91 17.49 3.21
N PRO A 433 6.03 18.16 2.90
CA PRO A 433 6.33 19.50 3.42
C PRO A 433 5.25 20.56 3.13
N ARG A 434 4.23 20.18 2.34
CA ARG A 434 3.06 20.96 1.96
C ARG A 434 1.84 20.74 2.88
N VAL A 435 1.93 19.81 3.83
CA VAL A 435 1.04 19.70 5.00
C VAL A 435 1.80 20.26 6.22
N ARG A 436 2.31 21.48 6.10
CA ARG A 436 2.31 22.39 7.24
C ARG A 436 1.08 23.24 7.04
N LEU A 437 0.04 22.89 7.80
CA LEU A 437 -1.09 23.77 8.00
C LEU A 437 -0.50 25.11 8.45
N SER A 438 -0.70 26.16 7.68
CA SER A 438 -0.66 27.50 8.25
C SER A 438 -1.73 27.47 9.35
N GLN A 439 -1.30 27.42 10.61
CA GLN A 439 -2.08 28.04 11.66
C GLN A 439 -2.13 29.51 11.28
N ALA A 440 -3.22 29.90 10.63
CA ALA A 440 -3.59 31.30 10.53
C ALA A 440 -4.57 31.51 11.67
N GLU A 441 -4.15 32.41 12.57
CA GLU A 441 -4.87 32.95 13.72
C GLU A 441 -6.25 33.49 13.37
#